data_AF-E3KFY6-F1
#
_entry.id   AF-E3KFY6-F1
#
_cell.length_a   1.000
_cell.length_b   1.000
_cell.length_c   1.000
_cell.angle_alpha   90.00
_cell.angle_beta   90.00
_cell.angle_gamma   90.00
#
_symmetry.space_group_name_H-M   'P 1'
#
loop_
_entity.id
_entity.type
_entity.pdbx_description
1 polymer ?
#
loop_
_entity_poly.entity_id
_entity_poly.type
_entity_poly.pdbx_seq_one_letter_code
_entity_poly.pdbx_strand_id
1 'polypeptide(L)'
;MPPSDTTRRVMLVNNVFGRSINNVSKPVDAQTLAEAFPYASPQMLDTLAEQTKNLFSHYANGRWTEFAEAASFEDLCNQFDLLEREAIERIQAGVKPVMITRDPKLSIPPLLLKTLTNLESLYRSAHVRQEETNEKMQVEISKQIKEIERLEAEIKGRVGQIQSTADQCKHL
;
A
#
# COMPACT_ATOMS: atom_id res chain seq x y z
N MET A 1 14.68 16.39 -24.33
CA MET A 1 13.95 15.58 -23.33
C MET A 1 14.72 14.28 -23.16
N PRO A 2 15.12 13.88 -21.94
CA PRO A 2 15.71 12.57 -21.76
C PRO A 2 14.62 11.49 -21.97
N PRO A 3 14.97 10.28 -22.40
CA PRO A 3 13.98 9.22 -22.61
C PRO A 3 13.31 8.90 -21.27
N SER A 4 11.99 8.75 -21.27
CA SER A 4 11.28 8.29 -20.08
C SER A 4 11.75 6.88 -19.74
N ASP A 5 12.50 6.73 -18.64
CA ASP A 5 13.03 5.47 -18.11
C ASP A 5 11.97 4.38 -17.85
N THR A 6 10.68 4.70 -17.94
CA THR A 6 9.54 3.81 -17.68
C THR A 6 9.49 2.60 -18.61
N THR A 7 10.02 2.67 -19.83
CA THR A 7 9.94 1.55 -20.78
C THR A 7 11.13 0.57 -20.70
N ARG A 8 12.13 0.84 -19.86
CA ARG A 8 13.41 0.10 -19.88
C ARG A 8 13.23 -1.36 -19.48
N ARG A 9 12.51 -1.64 -18.39
CA ARG A 9 12.35 -3.03 -17.91
C ARG A 9 11.52 -3.88 -18.87
N VAL A 10 10.46 -3.32 -19.44
CA VAL A 10 9.61 -3.99 -20.44
C VAL A 10 10.44 -4.44 -21.63
N MET A 11 11.27 -3.54 -22.19
CA MET A 11 12.15 -3.86 -23.30
C MET A 11 13.16 -4.97 -22.94
N LEU A 12 13.75 -4.91 -21.75
CA LEU A 12 14.72 -5.91 -21.31
C LEU A 12 14.07 -7.30 -21.19
N VAL A 13 12.87 -7.38 -20.63
CA VAL A 13 12.14 -8.65 -20.50
C VAL A 13 11.76 -9.20 -21.87
N ASN A 14 11.22 -8.37 -22.76
CA ASN A 14 10.90 -8.77 -24.14
C ASN A 14 12.15 -9.30 -24.88
N ASN A 15 13.30 -8.65 -24.69
CA ASN A 15 14.57 -9.11 -25.27
C ASN A 15 15.05 -10.46 -24.69
N VAL A 16 14.78 -10.75 -23.42
CA VAL A 16 15.10 -12.05 -22.81
C VAL A 16 14.15 -13.13 -23.31
N PHE A 17 12.86 -12.84 -23.42
CA PHE A 17 11.86 -13.76 -23.98
C PHE A 17 12.17 -14.11 -25.44
N GLY A 18 12.45 -13.12 -26.29
CA GLY A 18 12.81 -13.35 -27.68
C GLY A 18 14.06 -14.24 -27.83
N ARG A 19 15.09 -14.00 -26.99
CA ARG A 19 16.26 -14.88 -26.95
C ARG A 19 15.94 -16.30 -26.49
N SER A 20 15.03 -16.44 -25.52
CA SER A 20 14.61 -17.75 -25.02
C SER A 20 13.86 -18.55 -26.07
N ILE A 21 12.94 -17.91 -26.82
CA ILE A 21 12.23 -18.53 -27.95
C ILE A 21 13.24 -19.05 -28.99
N ASN A 22 14.22 -18.20 -29.36
CA ASN A 22 15.26 -18.59 -30.31
C ASN A 22 16.15 -19.73 -29.80
N ASN A 23 16.48 -19.76 -28.50
CA ASN A 23 17.31 -20.82 -27.93
C ASN A 23 16.59 -22.17 -27.90
N VAL A 24 15.28 -22.19 -27.64
CA VAL A 24 14.47 -23.42 -27.65
C VAL A 24 14.29 -23.95 -29.07
N SER A 25 14.21 -23.06 -30.07
CA SER A 25 14.02 -23.44 -31.46
C SER A 25 15.33 -23.76 -32.20
N LYS A 26 16.47 -23.32 -31.66
CA LYS A 26 17.82 -23.57 -32.20
C LYS A 26 18.14 -25.03 -32.52
N PRO A 27 17.87 -26.03 -31.64
CA PRO A 27 18.18 -27.43 -31.93
C PRO A 27 17.24 -28.08 -32.95
N VAL A 28 16.19 -27.39 -33.42
CA VAL A 28 15.30 -27.91 -34.48
C VAL A 28 15.97 -27.66 -35.83
N ASP A 29 16.63 -28.64 -36.41
CA ASP A 29 17.29 -28.53 -37.70
C ASP A 29 17.12 -29.81 -38.53
N ALA A 30 17.51 -29.79 -39.80
CA ALA A 30 17.34 -30.96 -40.65
C ALA A 30 18.09 -32.19 -40.13
N GLN A 31 19.23 -32.01 -39.44
CA GLN A 31 20.03 -33.10 -38.91
C GLN A 31 19.32 -33.82 -37.75
N THR A 32 18.81 -33.05 -36.78
CA THR A 32 18.04 -33.58 -35.64
C THR A 32 16.70 -34.17 -36.10
N LEU A 33 16.05 -33.58 -37.11
CA LEU A 33 14.82 -34.13 -37.67
C LEU A 33 15.05 -35.40 -38.49
N ALA A 34 16.22 -35.57 -39.12
CA ALA A 34 16.54 -36.78 -39.88
C ALA A 34 16.52 -38.06 -39.01
N GLU A 35 16.85 -37.94 -37.71
CA GLU A 35 16.76 -39.05 -36.75
C GLU A 35 15.32 -39.56 -36.58
N ALA A 36 14.34 -38.64 -36.63
CA ALA A 36 12.93 -38.96 -36.52
C ALA A 36 12.28 -39.31 -37.88
N PHE A 37 12.85 -38.82 -38.98
CA PHE A 37 12.30 -38.96 -40.34
C PHE A 37 13.35 -39.53 -41.32
N PRO A 38 13.75 -40.81 -41.17
CA PRO A 38 14.88 -41.39 -41.91
C PRO A 38 14.67 -41.51 -43.43
N TYR A 39 13.43 -41.40 -43.92
CA TYR A 39 13.11 -41.51 -45.34
C TYR A 39 12.77 -40.16 -46.01
N ALA A 40 12.83 -39.05 -45.25
CA ALA A 40 12.56 -37.72 -45.78
C ALA A 40 13.78 -37.19 -46.57
N SER A 41 13.53 -36.42 -47.62
CA SER A 41 14.61 -35.76 -48.35
C SER A 41 15.17 -34.58 -47.54
N PRO A 42 16.44 -34.20 -47.72
CA PRO A 42 17.03 -33.05 -47.03
C PRO A 42 16.22 -31.76 -47.19
N GLN A 43 15.71 -31.48 -48.40
CA GLN A 43 14.88 -30.30 -48.68
C GLN A 43 13.56 -30.30 -47.89
N MET A 44 12.95 -31.47 -47.69
CA MET A 44 11.74 -31.61 -46.85
C MET A 44 12.06 -31.35 -45.38
N LEU A 45 13.21 -31.84 -44.90
CA LEU A 45 13.65 -31.65 -43.52
C LEU A 45 14.01 -30.19 -43.22
N ASP A 46 14.67 -29.50 -44.15
CA ASP A 46 14.96 -28.07 -44.03
C ASP A 46 13.67 -27.24 -43.96
N THR A 47 12.73 -27.53 -44.87
CA THR A 47 11.41 -26.86 -44.90
C THR A 47 10.65 -27.13 -43.60
N LEU A 48 10.66 -28.37 -43.10
CA LEU A 48 10.00 -28.76 -41.86
C LEU A 48 10.62 -28.06 -40.65
N ALA A 49 11.96 -27.97 -40.59
CA ALA A 49 12.66 -27.25 -39.53
C ALA A 49 12.29 -25.77 -39.51
N GLU A 50 12.29 -25.12 -40.68
CA GLU A 50 11.95 -23.70 -40.81
C GLU A 50 10.49 -23.44 -40.42
N GLN A 51 9.54 -24.24 -40.94
CA GLN A 51 8.13 -24.09 -40.59
C GLN A 51 7.88 -24.33 -39.10
N THR A 52 8.55 -25.31 -38.49
CA THR A 52 8.44 -25.61 -37.06
C THR A 52 8.95 -24.42 -36.23
N LYS A 53 10.09 -23.85 -36.59
CA LYS A 53 10.65 -22.65 -35.92
C LYS A 53 9.71 -21.46 -36.01
N ASN A 54 9.16 -21.21 -37.20
CA ASN A 54 8.25 -20.09 -37.45
C ASN A 54 6.94 -20.26 -36.66
N LEU A 55 6.34 -21.45 -36.71
CA LEU A 55 5.10 -21.75 -35.98
C LEU A 55 5.30 -21.63 -34.47
N PHE A 56 6.37 -22.23 -33.94
CA PHE A 56 6.69 -22.14 -32.52
C PHE A 56 6.89 -20.69 -32.07
N SER A 57 7.66 -19.92 -32.84
CA SER A 57 7.93 -18.52 -32.52
C SER A 57 6.66 -17.68 -32.56
N HIS A 58 5.81 -17.86 -33.57
CA HIS A 58 4.53 -17.15 -33.67
C HIS A 58 3.61 -17.49 -32.49
N TYR A 59 3.45 -18.78 -32.17
CA TYR A 59 2.63 -19.23 -31.05
C TYR A 59 3.15 -18.70 -29.71
N ALA A 60 4.45 -18.83 -29.45
CA ALA A 60 5.07 -18.37 -28.21
C ALA A 60 4.91 -16.85 -28.00
N ASN A 61 5.10 -16.06 -29.07
CA ASN A 61 4.89 -14.61 -29.00
C ASN A 61 3.42 -14.25 -28.78
N GLY A 62 2.47 -14.91 -29.48
CA GLY A 62 1.04 -14.67 -29.27
C GLY A 62 0.60 -14.97 -27.83
N ARG A 63 1.04 -16.11 -27.28
CA ARG A 63 0.74 -16.49 -25.88
C ARG A 63 1.38 -15.54 -24.86
N TRP A 64 2.58 -15.04 -25.15
CA TRP A 64 3.21 -14.03 -24.30
C TRP A 64 2.40 -12.74 -24.27
N THR A 65 1.94 -12.24 -25.43
CA THR A 65 1.11 -11.03 -25.51
C THR A 65 -0.18 -11.19 -24.69
N GLU A 66 -0.91 -12.29 -24.88
CA GLU A 66 -2.14 -12.57 -24.11
C GLU A 66 -1.89 -12.59 -22.60
N PHE A 67 -0.81 -13.24 -22.17
CA PHE A 67 -0.44 -13.29 -20.75
C PHE A 67 -0.03 -11.92 -20.22
N ALA A 68 0.79 -11.18 -20.96
CA ALA A 68 1.29 -9.87 -20.57
C ALA A 68 0.14 -8.86 -20.42
N GLU A 69 -0.84 -8.90 -21.31
CA GLU A 69 -2.06 -8.10 -21.22
C GLU A 69 -2.92 -8.49 -20.01
N ALA A 70 -3.22 -9.79 -19.84
CA ALA A 70 -4.05 -10.29 -18.75
C ALA A 70 -3.46 -10.00 -17.36
N ALA A 71 -2.12 -9.96 -17.25
CA ALA A 71 -1.41 -9.68 -16.01
C ALA A 71 -1.07 -8.20 -15.80
N SER A 72 -1.47 -7.30 -16.72
CA SER A 72 -1.03 -5.89 -16.71
C SER A 72 0.49 -5.76 -16.55
N PHE A 73 1.24 -6.59 -17.28
CA PHE A 73 2.68 -6.78 -17.08
C PHE A 73 3.50 -5.49 -17.28
N GLU A 74 3.10 -4.66 -18.26
CA GLU A 74 3.73 -3.37 -18.50
C GLU A 74 3.55 -2.42 -17.30
N ASP A 75 2.36 -2.36 -16.72
CA ASP A 75 2.09 -1.57 -15.52
C ASP A 75 2.92 -2.03 -14.32
N LEU A 76 3.07 -3.34 -14.15
CA LEU A 76 3.93 -3.90 -13.10
C LEU A 76 5.40 -3.53 -13.31
N CYS A 77 5.89 -3.57 -14.55
CA CYS A 77 7.25 -3.15 -14.87
C CYS A 77 7.46 -1.66 -14.58
N ASN A 78 6.51 -0.81 -14.98
CA ASN A 78 6.51 0.63 -14.72
C ASN A 78 6.51 0.94 -13.21
N GLN A 79 5.65 0.26 -12.44
CA GLN A 79 5.59 0.41 -10.98
C GLN A 79 6.91 0.01 -10.32
N PHE A 80 7.52 -1.08 -10.78
CA PHE A 80 8.79 -1.54 -10.23
C PHE A 80 9.93 -0.55 -10.56
N ASP A 81 9.93 0.07 -11.74
CA ASP A 81 10.94 1.08 -12.13
C ASP A 81 10.82 2.33 -11.26
N LEU A 82 9.59 2.72 -10.94
CA LEU A 82 9.31 3.83 -10.03
C LEU A 82 9.75 3.52 -8.59
N LEU A 83 9.39 2.34 -8.08
CA LEU A 83 9.79 1.92 -6.72
C LEU A 83 11.30 1.76 -6.57
N GLU A 84 11.98 1.24 -7.59
CA GLU A 84 13.45 1.13 -7.61
C GLU A 84 14.10 2.52 -7.56
N ARG A 85 13.62 3.47 -8.36
CA ARG A 85 14.11 4.85 -8.33
C ARG A 85 13.91 5.50 -6.97
N GLU A 86 12.70 5.42 -6.41
CA GLU A 86 12.41 5.95 -5.07
C GLU A 86 13.31 5.31 -4.00
N ALA A 87 13.53 4.00 -4.09
CA ALA A 87 14.40 3.30 -3.14
C ALA A 87 15.84 3.80 -3.23
N ILE A 88 16.38 3.99 -4.44
CA ILE A 88 17.72 4.54 -4.67
C ILE A 88 17.83 5.96 -4.09
N GLU A 89 16.86 6.82 -4.36
CA GLU A 89 16.83 8.20 -3.84
C GLU A 89 16.80 8.23 -2.30
N ARG A 90 15.98 7.38 -1.68
CA ARG A 90 15.90 7.26 -0.22
C ARG A 90 17.22 6.78 0.39
N ILE A 91 17.87 5.79 -0.24
CA ILE A 91 19.17 5.27 0.21
C ILE A 91 20.23 6.37 0.11
N GLN A 92 20.25 7.12 -0.99
CA GLN A 92 21.16 8.25 -1.18
C GLN A 92 20.92 9.37 -0.16
N ALA A 93 19.67 9.58 0.26
CA ALA A 93 19.30 10.48 1.35
C ALA A 93 19.67 9.94 2.76
N GLY A 94 20.34 8.79 2.86
CA GLY A 94 20.78 8.19 4.12
C GLY A 94 19.72 7.35 4.84
N VAL A 95 18.57 7.10 4.21
CA VAL A 95 17.55 6.20 4.77
C VAL A 95 18.03 4.76 4.64
N LYS A 96 18.21 4.09 5.78
CA LYS A 96 18.61 2.67 5.78
C LYS A 96 17.47 1.79 5.27
N PRO A 97 17.74 0.83 4.37
CA PRO A 97 16.75 -0.16 3.95
C PRO A 97 16.18 -0.90 5.16
N VAL A 98 14.86 -1.01 5.24
CA VAL A 98 14.21 -1.82 6.26
C VAL A 98 14.42 -3.28 5.88
N MET A 99 15.20 -4.02 6.67
CA MET A 99 15.30 -5.46 6.52
C MET A 99 13.95 -6.09 6.87
N ILE A 100 13.24 -6.57 5.85
CA ILE A 100 12.04 -7.38 6.06
C ILE A 100 12.51 -8.77 6.43
N THR A 101 12.75 -9.02 7.71
CA THR A 101 12.83 -10.38 8.24
C THR A 101 11.43 -10.96 8.19
N ARG A 102 11.14 -11.76 7.15
CA ARG A 102 10.00 -12.67 7.18
C ARG A 102 10.32 -13.72 8.24
N ASP A 103 9.91 -13.47 9.48
CA ASP A 103 9.72 -14.56 10.42
C ASP A 103 8.46 -15.31 9.95
N PRO A 104 8.57 -16.56 9.48
CA PRO A 104 7.42 -17.34 9.01
C PRO A 104 6.39 -17.61 10.12
N LYS A 105 6.69 -17.32 11.39
CA LYS A 105 5.75 -17.40 12.53
C LYS A 105 5.05 -16.07 12.84
N LEU A 106 5.57 -14.93 12.37
CA LEU A 106 4.90 -13.64 12.48
C LEU A 106 3.94 -13.48 11.31
N SER A 107 2.66 -13.79 11.56
CA SER A 107 1.54 -13.58 10.62
C SER A 107 1.42 -12.12 10.13
N ILE A 108 2.11 -11.18 10.77
CA ILE A 108 2.03 -9.75 10.46
C ILE A 108 3.39 -9.28 9.95
N PRO A 109 3.49 -8.88 8.66
CA PRO A 109 4.67 -8.24 8.09
C PRO A 109 5.25 -7.14 9.02
N PRO A 110 6.58 -7.07 9.21
CA PRO A 110 7.21 -6.09 10.12
C PRO A 110 6.79 -4.62 9.89
N LEU A 111 6.50 -4.26 8.63
CA LEU A 111 5.96 -2.94 8.27
C LEU A 111 4.56 -2.69 8.88
N LEU A 112 3.70 -3.70 8.88
CA LEU A 112 2.38 -3.62 9.51
C LEU A 112 2.51 -3.58 11.03
N LEU A 113 3.44 -4.34 11.62
CA LEU A 113 3.70 -4.28 13.05
C LEU A 113 4.13 -2.87 13.48
N LYS A 114 5.08 -2.25 12.76
CA LYS A 114 5.52 -0.88 13.04
C LYS A 114 4.37 0.13 12.95
N THR A 115 3.52 0.01 11.94
CA THR A 115 2.34 0.88 11.77
C THR A 115 1.34 0.70 12.92
N LEU A 116 1.09 -0.55 13.33
CA LEU A 116 0.21 -0.88 14.45
C LEU A 116 0.75 -0.33 15.78
N THR A 117 2.05 -0.47 16.05
CA THR A 117 2.69 0.09 17.26
C THR A 117 2.60 1.62 17.30
N ASN A 118 2.79 2.29 16.16
CA ASN A 118 2.64 3.74 16.06
C ASN A 118 1.20 4.19 16.33
N LEU A 119 0.22 3.48 15.74
CA LEU A 119 -1.20 3.72 15.97
C LEU A 119 -1.58 3.52 17.44
N GLU A 120 -1.08 2.45 18.06
CA GLU A 120 -1.31 2.18 19.49
C GLU A 120 -0.74 3.31 20.36
N SER A 121 0.48 3.77 20.07
CA SER A 121 1.11 4.88 20.80
C SER A 121 0.32 6.19 20.67
N LEU A 122 -0.14 6.51 19.45
CA LEU A 122 -0.98 7.68 19.19
C LEU A 122 -2.32 7.58 19.95
N TYR A 123 -2.95 6.41 19.91
CA TYR A 123 -4.20 6.16 20.61
C TYR A 123 -4.05 6.32 22.13
N ARG A 124 -3.03 5.71 22.74
CA ARG A 124 -2.74 5.88 24.18
C ARG A 124 -2.51 7.35 24.53
N SER A 125 -1.72 8.05 23.72
CA SER A 125 -1.42 9.47 23.95
C SER A 125 -2.65 10.37 23.80
N ALA A 126 -3.61 10.01 22.95
CA ALA A 126 -4.88 10.71 22.82
C ALA A 126 -5.80 10.41 24.01
N HIS A 127 -5.85 9.15 24.45
CA HIS A 127 -6.64 8.73 25.61
C HIS A 127 -6.24 9.46 26.88
N VAL A 128 -4.93 9.52 27.20
CA VAL A 128 -4.42 10.22 28.38
C VAL A 128 -4.81 11.71 28.34
N ARG A 129 -4.66 12.36 27.19
CA ARG A 129 -5.09 13.77 27.03
C ARG A 129 -6.60 13.95 27.21
N GLN A 130 -7.40 12.97 26.78
CA GLN A 130 -8.85 13.00 26.99
C GLN A 130 -9.19 12.86 28.48
N GLU A 131 -8.52 11.96 29.20
CA GLU A 131 -8.70 11.79 30.65
C GLU A 131 -8.35 13.08 31.41
N GLU A 132 -7.19 13.68 31.13
CA GLU A 132 -6.80 14.97 31.73
C GLU A 132 -7.80 16.10 31.43
N THR A 133 -8.37 16.11 30.22
CA THR A 133 -9.38 17.09 29.82
C THR A 133 -10.69 16.87 30.57
N ASN A 134 -11.11 15.61 30.71
CA ASN A 134 -12.31 15.23 31.45
C ASN A 134 -12.18 15.59 32.93
N GLU A 135 -11.03 15.35 33.55
CA GLU A 135 -10.76 15.75 34.94
C GLU A 135 -10.86 17.27 35.13
N LYS A 136 -10.21 18.05 34.26
CA LYS A 136 -10.32 19.52 34.29
C LYS A 136 -11.77 19.99 34.14
N MET A 137 -12.52 19.37 33.24
CA MET A 137 -13.93 19.70 33.01
C MET A 137 -14.79 19.37 34.22
N GLN A 138 -14.56 18.23 34.89
CA GLN A 138 -15.25 17.88 36.14
C GLN A 138 -14.98 18.89 37.26
N VAL A 139 -13.73 19.36 37.39
CA VAL A 139 -13.37 20.40 38.36
C VAL A 139 -14.13 21.69 38.09
N GLU A 140 -14.19 22.13 36.82
CA GLU A 140 -14.89 23.37 36.46
C GLU A 140 -16.42 23.24 36.65
N ILE A 141 -17.01 22.10 36.27
CA ILE A 141 -18.43 21.82 36.54
C ILE A 141 -18.72 21.90 38.04
N SER A 142 -17.88 21.26 38.86
CA SER A 142 -18.06 21.28 40.32
C SER A 142 -17.98 22.70 40.90
N LYS A 143 -17.11 23.54 40.33
CA LYS A 143 -16.99 24.95 40.70
C LYS A 143 -18.23 25.75 40.29
N GLN A 144 -18.76 25.53 39.09
CA GLN A 144 -19.99 26.18 38.64
C GLN A 144 -21.21 25.77 39.47
N ILE A 145 -21.33 24.49 39.83
CA ILE A 145 -22.40 24.01 40.72
C ILE A 145 -22.36 24.76 42.06
N LYS A 146 -21.20 24.86 42.70
CA LYS A 146 -21.06 25.60 43.97
C LYS A 146 -21.43 27.08 43.84
N GLU A 147 -21.08 27.71 42.72
CA GLU A 147 -21.44 29.12 42.49
C GLU A 147 -22.96 29.29 42.27
N ILE A 148 -23.59 28.35 41.56
CA ILE A 148 -25.06 28.31 41.42
C ILE A 148 -25.72 28.17 42.79
N GLU A 149 -25.28 27.22 43.62
CA GLU A 149 -25.80 27.03 44.98
C GLU A 149 -25.65 28.30 45.84
N ARG A 150 -24.51 29.00 45.73
CA ARG A 150 -24.28 30.27 46.43
C ARG A 150 -25.25 31.35 45.96
N LEU A 151 -25.43 31.50 44.64
CA LEU A 151 -26.35 32.48 44.05
C LEU A 151 -27.81 32.17 44.41
N GLU A 152 -28.21 30.91 44.41
CA GLU A 152 -29.56 30.50 44.85
C GLU A 152 -29.81 30.85 46.32
N ALA A 153 -28.84 30.64 47.20
CA ALA A 153 -28.93 31.04 48.61
C ALA A 153 -29.06 32.56 48.77
N GLU A 154 -28.29 33.33 48.00
CA GLU A 154 -28.37 34.80 47.99
C GLU A 154 -29.74 35.29 47.51
N ILE A 155 -30.27 34.72 46.43
CA ILE A 155 -31.61 35.04 45.91
C ILE A 155 -32.68 34.72 46.95
N LYS A 156 -32.65 33.53 47.57
CA LYS A 156 -33.60 33.16 48.64
C LYS A 156 -33.56 34.15 49.80
N GLY A 157 -32.36 34.56 50.21
CA GLY A 157 -32.17 35.57 51.25
C GLY A 157 -32.82 36.91 50.89
N ARG A 158 -32.56 37.42 49.67
CA ARG A 158 -33.16 38.68 49.19
C ARG A 158 -34.68 38.60 49.05
N VAL A 159 -35.21 37.49 48.56
CA VAL A 159 -36.67 37.27 48.46
C VAL A 159 -37.32 37.32 49.85
N GLY A 160 -36.72 36.67 50.85
CA GLY A 160 -37.20 36.73 52.23
C GLY A 160 -37.20 38.14 52.81
N GLN A 161 -36.15 38.94 52.54
CA GLN A 161 -36.10 40.35 52.93
C GLN A 161 -37.21 41.19 52.27
N ILE A 162 -37.45 40.99 50.97
CA ILE A 162 -38.52 41.67 50.22
C ILE A 162 -39.88 41.31 50.81
N GLN A 163 -40.15 40.03 51.09
CA GLN A 163 -41.40 39.58 51.71
C GLN A 163 -41.61 40.22 53.09
N SER A 164 -40.58 40.19 53.95
CA SER A 164 -40.65 40.84 55.26
C SER A 164 -40.93 42.34 55.16
N THR A 165 -40.35 43.03 54.18
CA THR A 165 -40.57 44.46 53.96
C THR A 165 -41.99 44.73 53.45
N ALA A 166 -42.49 43.90 52.53
CA ALA A 166 -43.85 44.01 52.00
C ALA A 166 -44.91 43.78 53.09
N ASP A 167 -44.69 42.82 54.00
CA ASP A 167 -45.60 42.55 55.12
C ASP A 167 -45.62 43.70 56.13
N GLN A 168 -44.47 44.31 56.43
CA GLN A 168 -44.42 45.54 57.26
C GLN A 168 -45.21 46.68 56.64
N CYS A 169 -45.12 46.88 55.32
CA CYS A 169 -45.87 47.92 54.61
C CYS A 169 -47.39 47.66 54.57
N LYS A 170 -47.86 46.40 54.68
CA LYS A 170 -49.30 46.07 54.78
C LYS A 170 -49.91 46.39 56.14
N HIS A 171 -49.08 46.57 57.16
CA HIS A 171 -49.50 46.89 58.53
C HIS A 171 -49.42 48.39 58.85
N LEU A 172 -49.09 49.22 57.85
CA LEU A 172 -49.19 50.68 57.86
C LEU A 172 -50.48 51.12 57.18
#